data_AF-F1TIM1-F1
#
_entry.id   AF-F1TIM1-F1
#
_cell.length_a   1.000
_cell.length_b   1.000
_cell.length_c   1.000
_cell.angle_alpha   90.00
_cell.angle_beta   90.00
_cell.angle_gamma   90.00
#
_symmetry.space_group_name_H-M   'P 1'
#
loop_
_entity.id
_entity.type
_entity.pdbx_description
1 polymer ?
#
loop_
_entity_poly.entity_id
_entity_poly.type
_entity_poly.pdbx_seq_one_letter_code
_entity_poly.pdbx_strand_id
1 'polypeptide(L)'
;MANYIYNAKTKSGETVSGNVEASDVTMAIAFVKDKGYFPMAVYENTGPGKEIEFKVHKKVKVKDLSILCRQFHTMLNAGVSVIGCLDLLRSQTQNPTLRDAMSQLYEDVQKGKTLSESMKLLSKVFPVLMVSMIEVGEVSGTLEQVLERLSVQFEKDTKVKSKVSTAMMYPAVIGCIALVMVTFMIVFIVPKFVNMVNSVGGTLPMPTRIVLFISKLFTNPLFLLGLALVIAAGVWGFRRFKSTEHGKFLIDSFIFKMPMVGTNVQKILASRFTRTLSTLLKSGVSLIHALEVVDGVVNNQIVSRGLIKVKESIKMGSNLAAPLEKMGIFPLMVTHMISVGEEAGSLDSIMEKVADFYDEEVETSVSKLVAMMEPLLMMVLAIIVGFIVVAMILPIFSMYQGVGQ
;
A
#
# COMPACT_ATOMS: atom_id res chain seq x y z
N MET A 1 -0.88 40.70 -29.51
CA MET A 1 -1.89 39.66 -29.24
C MET A 1 -1.34 38.77 -28.16
N ALA A 2 -2.15 38.38 -27.18
CA ALA A 2 -1.73 37.48 -26.11
C ALA A 2 -2.04 36.03 -26.51
N ASN A 3 -1.22 35.10 -26.06
CA ASN A 3 -1.44 33.68 -26.29
C ASN A 3 -2.22 33.11 -25.09
N TYR A 4 -3.32 32.41 -25.34
CA TYR A 4 -4.18 31.81 -24.32
C TYR A 4 -4.13 30.29 -24.43
N ILE A 5 -3.96 29.62 -23.28
CA ILE A 5 -4.09 28.16 -23.21
C ILE A 5 -5.53 27.86 -22.84
N TYR A 6 -6.18 26.97 -23.61
CA TYR A 6 -7.53 26.50 -23.33
C TYR A 6 -7.54 25.01 -23.03
N ASN A 7 -8.45 24.61 -22.13
CA ASN A 7 -8.85 23.23 -21.91
C ASN A 7 -10.37 23.16 -22.12
N ALA A 8 -10.81 22.31 -23.05
CA ALA A 8 -12.19 22.22 -23.48
C ALA A 8 -12.64 20.77 -23.68
N LYS A 9 -13.95 20.54 -23.67
CA LYS A 9 -14.53 19.23 -24.00
C LYS A 9 -15.11 19.23 -25.40
N THR A 10 -14.90 18.15 -26.12
CA THR A 10 -15.61 17.87 -27.38
C THR A 10 -17.06 17.46 -27.09
N LYS A 11 -17.90 17.42 -28.12
CA LYS A 11 -19.26 16.85 -28.03
C LYS A 11 -19.26 15.36 -27.62
N SER A 12 -18.17 14.63 -27.86
CA SER A 12 -17.99 13.22 -27.43
C SER A 12 -17.52 13.08 -25.98
N GLY A 13 -17.22 14.18 -25.28
CA GLY A 13 -16.78 14.17 -23.88
C GLY A 13 -15.26 14.03 -23.68
N GLU A 14 -14.49 13.94 -24.77
CA GLU A 14 -13.02 13.93 -24.73
C GLU A 14 -12.49 15.31 -24.37
N THR A 15 -11.39 15.33 -23.61
CA THR A 15 -10.76 16.57 -23.15
C THR A 15 -9.67 16.96 -24.15
N VAL A 16 -9.73 18.18 -24.67
CA VAL A 16 -8.79 18.71 -25.66
C VAL A 16 -8.19 20.00 -25.10
N SER A 17 -6.86 20.05 -25.10
CA SER A 17 -6.07 21.23 -24.71
C SER A 17 -5.37 21.81 -25.93
N GLY A 18 -5.23 23.13 -25.98
CA GLY A 18 -4.54 23.81 -27.07
C GLY A 18 -4.27 25.28 -26.75
N ASN A 19 -3.64 25.97 -27.70
CA ASN A 19 -3.26 27.37 -27.58
C ASN A 19 -3.99 28.20 -28.64
N VAL A 20 -4.38 29.42 -28.32
CA VAL A 20 -5.05 30.36 -29.23
C VAL A 20 -4.51 31.77 -29.01
N GLU A 21 -4.16 32.46 -30.09
CA GLU A 21 -3.83 33.88 -30.03
C GLU A 21 -5.11 34.72 -30.12
N ALA A 22 -5.31 35.61 -29.14
CA ALA A 22 -6.47 36.49 -29.10
C ALA A 22 -6.10 37.86 -28.52
N SER A 23 -6.97 38.85 -28.72
CA SER A 23 -6.85 40.18 -28.11
C SER A 23 -7.18 40.19 -26.62
N ASP A 24 -8.09 39.29 -26.18
CA ASP A 24 -8.55 39.16 -24.81
C ASP A 24 -9.11 37.74 -24.54
N VAL A 25 -9.33 37.42 -23.26
CA VAL A 25 -9.88 36.12 -22.81
C VAL A 25 -11.26 35.82 -23.42
N THR A 26 -12.08 36.85 -23.64
CA THR A 26 -13.45 36.69 -24.18
C THR A 26 -13.42 36.23 -25.65
N MET A 27 -12.50 36.80 -26.44
CA MET A 27 -12.20 36.40 -27.82
C MET A 27 -11.59 35.00 -27.88
N ALA A 28 -10.70 34.65 -26.95
CA ALA A 28 -10.17 33.28 -26.85
C ALA A 28 -11.28 32.25 -26.56
N ILE A 29 -12.19 32.56 -25.64
CA ILE A 29 -13.37 31.71 -25.34
C ILE A 29 -14.28 31.58 -26.57
N ALA A 30 -14.52 32.67 -27.30
CA ALA A 30 -15.34 32.66 -28.50
C ALA A 30 -14.72 31.76 -29.59
N PHE A 31 -13.41 31.83 -29.80
CA PHE A 31 -12.69 31.00 -30.77
C PHE A 31 -12.75 29.51 -30.43
N VAL A 32 -12.66 29.16 -29.14
CA VAL A 32 -12.78 27.77 -28.66
C VAL A 32 -14.20 27.25 -28.86
N LYS A 33 -15.22 28.09 -28.64
CA LYS A 33 -16.62 27.75 -28.91
C LYS A 33 -16.92 27.60 -30.40
N ASP A 34 -16.33 28.43 -31.25
CA ASP A 34 -16.50 28.39 -32.71
C ASP A 34 -15.96 27.08 -33.31
N LYS A 35 -14.88 26.54 -32.74
CA LYS A 35 -14.36 25.19 -33.03
C LYS A 35 -15.26 24.04 -32.56
N GLY A 36 -16.41 24.34 -31.94
CA GLY A 36 -17.35 23.34 -31.44
C GLY A 36 -16.92 22.67 -30.13
N TYR A 37 -15.96 23.25 -29.41
CA TYR A 37 -15.54 22.78 -28.09
C TYR A 37 -16.23 23.55 -26.96
N PHE A 38 -16.46 22.89 -25.83
CA PHE A 38 -17.01 23.51 -24.62
C PHE A 38 -15.85 23.90 -23.69
N PRO A 39 -15.49 25.20 -23.60
CA PRO A 39 -14.36 25.65 -22.79
C PRO A 39 -14.61 25.40 -21.30
N MET A 40 -13.70 24.69 -20.65
CA MET A 40 -13.70 24.42 -19.21
C MET A 40 -12.78 25.39 -18.46
N ALA A 41 -11.66 25.78 -19.09
CA ALA A 41 -10.74 26.79 -18.57
C ALA A 41 -10.02 27.47 -19.74
N VAL A 42 -9.88 28.80 -19.66
CA VAL A 42 -9.07 29.62 -20.59
C VAL A 42 -8.29 30.61 -19.74
N TYR A 43 -6.96 30.62 -19.85
CA TYR A 43 -6.09 31.52 -19.10
C TYR A 43 -4.95 32.03 -19.97
N GLU A 44 -4.50 33.25 -19.68
CA GLU A 44 -3.44 33.92 -20.42
C GLU A 44 -2.09 33.25 -20.14
N ASN A 45 -1.33 32.98 -21.20
CA ASN A 45 -0.01 32.38 -21.11
C ASN A 45 1.03 33.46 -20.74
N THR A 46 1.14 33.79 -19.45
CA THR A 46 2.04 34.83 -18.95
C THR A 46 3.51 34.38 -18.77
N GLY A 47 4.00 33.41 -19.54
CA GLY A 47 5.40 32.99 -19.45
C GLY A 47 5.89 32.07 -20.58
N PRO A 48 7.22 31.89 -20.74
CA PRO A 48 7.77 31.06 -21.80
C PRO A 48 7.57 29.57 -21.48
N GLY A 49 6.73 28.92 -22.29
CA GLY A 49 6.96 27.54 -22.74
C GLY A 49 6.95 26.42 -21.70
N LYS A 50 5.90 26.29 -20.89
CA LYS A 50 5.51 24.98 -20.35
C LYS A 50 4.07 24.71 -20.72
N GLU A 51 3.88 23.89 -21.74
CA GLU A 51 2.70 23.05 -21.84
C GLU A 51 2.54 22.35 -20.48
N ILE A 52 1.56 22.78 -19.70
CA ILE A 52 1.19 22.06 -18.48
C ILE A 52 0.38 20.86 -18.97
N GLU A 53 1.07 19.89 -19.55
CA GLU A 53 0.54 18.53 -19.57
C GLU A 53 0.35 18.15 -18.11
N PHE A 54 -0.90 18.04 -17.68
CA PHE A 54 -1.24 17.31 -16.47
C PHE A 54 -0.89 15.84 -16.70
N LYS A 55 0.40 15.49 -16.65
CA LYS A 55 0.86 14.12 -16.54
C LYS A 55 0.38 13.63 -15.19
N VAL A 56 -0.79 12.98 -15.19
CA VAL A 56 -1.29 12.25 -14.04
C VAL A 56 -0.28 11.13 -13.76
N HIS A 57 0.59 11.38 -12.79
CA HIS A 57 1.60 10.42 -12.35
C HIS A 57 0.89 9.23 -11.70
N LYS A 58 0.54 8.22 -12.49
CA LYS A 58 0.00 6.97 -11.97
C LYS A 58 1.11 6.24 -11.22
N LYS A 59 0.84 5.89 -9.97
CA LYS A 59 1.78 5.08 -9.17
C LYS A 59 2.00 3.72 -9.86
N VAL A 60 3.25 3.32 -10.03
CA VAL A 60 3.62 2.00 -10.56
C VAL A 60 3.27 0.93 -9.53
N LYS A 61 2.51 -0.09 -9.95
CA LYS A 61 2.12 -1.22 -9.10
C LYS A 61 3.13 -2.36 -9.25
N VAL A 62 3.25 -3.20 -8.22
CA VAL A 62 4.10 -4.41 -8.26
C VAL A 62 3.71 -5.34 -9.42
N LYS A 63 2.41 -5.42 -9.74
CA LYS A 63 1.90 -6.16 -10.90
C LYS A 63 2.49 -5.63 -12.23
N ASP A 64 2.64 -4.31 -12.37
CA ASP A 64 3.20 -3.70 -13.58
C ASP A 64 4.67 -4.13 -13.75
N LEU A 65 5.44 -4.16 -12.65
CA LEU A 65 6.84 -4.64 -12.64
C LEU A 65 6.94 -6.14 -12.92
N SER A 66 6.04 -6.96 -12.38
CA SER A 66 6.00 -8.41 -12.68
C SER A 66 5.79 -8.68 -14.16
N ILE A 67 4.83 -7.99 -14.80
CA ILE A 67 4.56 -8.11 -16.23
C ILE A 67 5.77 -7.63 -17.05
N LEU A 68 6.36 -6.48 -16.67
CA LEU A 68 7.55 -5.94 -17.31
C LEU A 68 8.70 -6.95 -17.30
N CYS A 69 9.05 -7.50 -16.14
CA CYS A 69 10.12 -8.50 -16.01
C CYS A 69 9.84 -9.74 -16.84
N ARG A 70 8.59 -10.22 -16.86
CA ARG A 70 8.19 -11.40 -17.64
C ARG A 70 8.36 -11.14 -19.14
N GLN A 71 7.85 -10.02 -19.65
CA GLN A 71 7.96 -9.65 -21.06
C GLN A 71 9.42 -9.47 -21.46
N PHE A 72 10.22 -8.80 -20.62
CA PHE A 72 11.64 -8.60 -20.86
C PHE A 72 12.40 -9.93 -20.91
N HIS A 73 12.18 -10.82 -19.93
CA HIS A 73 12.74 -12.17 -19.94
C HIS A 73 12.37 -12.94 -21.22
N THR A 74 11.08 -12.96 -21.60
CA THR A 74 10.62 -13.67 -22.80
C THR A 74 11.30 -13.16 -24.07
N MET A 75 11.49 -11.85 -24.22
CA MET A 75 12.15 -11.27 -25.38
C MET A 75 13.66 -11.53 -25.40
N LEU A 76 14.33 -11.41 -24.24
CA LEU A 76 15.76 -11.72 -24.14
C LEU A 76 16.05 -13.20 -24.41
N ASN A 77 15.23 -14.11 -23.87
CA ASN A 77 15.32 -15.54 -24.13
C ASN A 77 15.08 -15.86 -25.63
N ALA A 78 14.21 -15.08 -26.29
CA ALA A 78 14.03 -15.15 -27.75
C ALA A 78 15.20 -14.53 -28.57
N GLY A 79 16.26 -14.07 -27.91
CA GLY A 79 17.46 -13.52 -28.57
C GLY A 79 17.36 -12.04 -28.96
N VAL A 80 16.32 -11.32 -28.52
CA VAL A 80 16.21 -9.88 -28.77
C VAL A 80 17.24 -9.14 -27.91
N SER A 81 17.94 -8.17 -28.48
CA SER A 81 18.91 -7.37 -27.72
C SER A 81 18.24 -6.56 -26.60
N VAL A 82 18.99 -6.18 -25.56
CA VAL A 82 18.50 -5.34 -24.45
C VAL A 82 17.85 -4.05 -24.96
N ILE A 83 18.49 -3.37 -25.90
CA ILE A 83 17.96 -2.14 -26.51
C ILE A 83 16.65 -2.41 -27.27
N GLY A 84 16.58 -3.51 -28.03
CA GLY A 84 15.36 -3.92 -28.74
C GLY A 84 14.22 -4.25 -27.78
N CYS A 85 14.51 -4.92 -26.66
CA CYS A 85 13.53 -5.18 -25.61
C CYS A 85 13.01 -3.86 -25.02
N LEU A 86 13.88 -2.92 -24.68
CA LEU A 86 13.48 -1.62 -24.12
C LEU A 86 12.59 -0.82 -25.09
N ASP A 87 12.86 -0.88 -26.40
CA ASP A 87 12.03 -0.24 -27.44
C ASP A 87 10.61 -0.83 -27.52
N LEU A 88 10.50 -2.16 -27.44
CA LEU A 88 9.21 -2.84 -27.40
C LEU A 88 8.47 -2.56 -26.07
N LEU A 89 9.17 -2.61 -24.94
CA LEU A 89 8.56 -2.35 -23.62
C LEU A 89 8.03 -0.92 -23.50
N ARG A 90 8.75 0.09 -24.01
CA ARG A 90 8.24 1.49 -23.95
C ARG A 90 6.95 1.67 -24.76
N SER A 91 6.79 0.96 -25.89
CA SER A 91 5.57 1.08 -26.71
C SER A 91 4.39 0.30 -26.14
N GLN A 92 4.63 -0.83 -25.46
CA GLN A 92 3.59 -1.71 -24.91
C GLN A 92 3.17 -1.37 -23.47
N THR A 93 3.97 -0.59 -22.74
CA THR A 93 3.68 -0.26 -21.35
C THR A 93 2.48 0.68 -21.23
N GLN A 94 1.42 0.21 -20.57
CA GLN A 94 0.18 0.97 -20.35
C GLN A 94 0.30 2.04 -19.25
N ASN A 95 1.15 1.83 -18.24
CA ASN A 95 1.32 2.78 -17.15
C ASN A 95 2.23 3.93 -17.62
N PRO A 96 1.74 5.18 -17.68
CA PRO A 96 2.50 6.30 -18.25
C PRO A 96 3.80 6.57 -17.50
N THR A 97 3.81 6.43 -16.17
CA THR A 97 5.01 6.62 -15.35
C THR A 97 6.07 5.56 -15.65
N LEU A 98 5.64 4.30 -15.83
CA LEU A 98 6.56 3.22 -16.17
C LEU A 98 7.05 3.32 -17.61
N ARG A 99 6.19 3.79 -18.53
CA ARG A 99 6.55 4.05 -19.93
C ARG A 99 7.60 5.15 -20.06
N ASP A 100 7.42 6.26 -19.34
CA ASP A 100 8.39 7.35 -19.30
C ASP A 100 9.73 6.84 -18.74
N ALA A 101 9.69 5.99 -17.70
CA ALA A 101 10.89 5.33 -17.18
C ALA A 101 11.55 4.40 -18.21
N MET A 102 10.79 3.58 -18.94
CA MET A 102 11.33 2.73 -20.02
C MET A 102 11.96 3.55 -21.15
N SER A 103 11.37 4.69 -21.48
CA SER A 103 11.89 5.60 -22.51
C SER A 103 13.23 6.19 -22.07
N GLN A 104 13.33 6.60 -20.81
CA GLN A 104 14.59 7.06 -20.21
C GLN A 104 15.66 5.96 -20.21
N LEU A 105 15.31 4.73 -19.83
CA LEU A 105 16.25 3.59 -19.87
C LEU A 105 16.73 3.29 -21.29
N TYR A 106 15.82 3.31 -22.27
CA TYR A 106 16.18 3.12 -23.68
C TYR A 106 17.22 4.14 -24.13
N GLU A 107 17.00 5.43 -23.86
CA GLU A 107 17.93 6.49 -24.22
C GLU A 107 19.28 6.37 -23.50
N ASP A 108 19.26 6.07 -22.19
CA ASP A 108 20.48 5.96 -21.40
C ASP A 108 21.34 4.77 -21.83
N VAL A 109 20.73 3.62 -22.10
CA VAL A 109 21.44 2.42 -22.60
C VAL A 109 21.94 2.65 -24.03
N GLN A 110 21.18 3.35 -24.88
CA GLN A 110 21.64 3.74 -26.21
C GLN A 110 22.86 4.69 -26.16
N LYS A 111 22.96 5.51 -25.11
CA LYS A 111 24.12 6.38 -24.83
C LYS A 111 25.28 5.64 -24.15
N GLY A 112 25.15 4.33 -23.90
CA GLY A 112 26.21 3.48 -23.37
C GLY A 112 26.26 3.35 -21.85
N LYS A 113 25.25 3.86 -21.11
CA LYS A 113 25.13 3.56 -19.67
C LYS A 113 24.62 2.14 -19.46
N THR A 114 24.95 1.54 -18.31
CA THR A 114 24.35 0.25 -17.96
C THR A 114 22.88 0.41 -17.58
N LEU A 115 22.11 -0.67 -17.71
CA LEU A 115 20.71 -0.72 -17.33
C LEU A 115 20.54 -0.47 -15.83
N SER A 116 21.38 -1.09 -15.00
CA SER A 116 21.36 -0.93 -13.54
C SER A 116 21.65 0.49 -13.09
N GLU A 117 22.66 1.17 -13.65
CA GLU A 117 22.98 2.57 -13.35
C GLU A 117 21.79 3.48 -13.64
N SER A 118 21.16 3.27 -14.80
CA SER A 118 20.02 4.07 -15.27
C SER A 118 18.78 3.81 -14.40
N MET A 119 18.54 2.56 -14.00
CA MET A 119 17.44 2.19 -13.10
C MET A 119 17.63 2.76 -11.68
N LYS A 120 18.88 2.87 -11.21
CA LYS A 120 19.21 3.43 -9.89
C LYS A 120 18.79 4.90 -9.76
N LEU A 121 18.92 5.67 -10.83
CA LEU A 121 18.45 7.07 -10.90
C LEU A 121 16.91 7.17 -10.79
N LEU A 122 16.20 6.11 -11.16
CA LEU A 122 14.74 6.01 -11.17
C LEU A 122 14.21 5.21 -9.97
N SER A 123 14.79 5.41 -8.78
CA SER A 123 14.46 4.70 -7.52
C SER A 123 12.99 4.81 -7.06
N LYS A 124 12.23 5.78 -7.59
CA LYS A 124 10.78 5.89 -7.35
C LYS A 124 9.96 4.85 -8.13
N VAL A 125 10.52 4.31 -9.21
CA VAL A 125 9.88 3.35 -10.11
C VAL A 125 10.43 1.94 -9.87
N PHE A 126 11.76 1.81 -9.81
CA PHE A 126 12.43 0.52 -9.64
C PHE A 126 12.83 0.28 -8.18
N PRO A 127 12.32 -0.79 -7.55
CA PRO A 127 12.73 -1.16 -6.20
C PRO A 127 14.22 -1.53 -6.17
N VAL A 128 14.87 -1.31 -5.02
CA VAL A 128 16.29 -1.63 -4.79
C VAL A 128 16.61 -3.08 -5.16
N LEU A 129 15.74 -4.03 -4.81
CA LEU A 129 15.87 -5.43 -5.19
C LEU A 129 16.06 -5.64 -6.69
N MET A 130 15.24 -4.96 -7.51
CA MET A 130 15.30 -5.08 -8.96
C MET A 130 16.62 -4.51 -9.48
N VAL A 131 17.01 -3.32 -9.02
CA VAL A 131 18.25 -2.66 -9.45
C VAL A 131 19.47 -3.55 -9.14
N SER A 132 19.58 -4.06 -7.91
CA SER A 132 20.71 -4.89 -7.49
C SER A 132 20.77 -6.23 -8.20
N MET A 133 19.62 -6.87 -8.48
CA MET A 133 19.64 -8.11 -9.25
C MET A 133 20.02 -7.87 -10.70
N ILE A 134 19.51 -6.81 -11.33
CA ILE A 134 19.87 -6.43 -12.70
C ILE A 134 21.36 -6.11 -12.79
N GLU A 135 21.93 -5.38 -11.84
CA GLU A 135 23.37 -5.09 -11.75
C GLU A 135 24.20 -6.37 -11.78
N VAL A 136 23.83 -7.36 -10.95
CA VAL A 136 24.51 -8.66 -10.92
C VAL A 136 24.32 -9.42 -12.23
N GLY A 137 23.12 -9.39 -12.80
CA GLY A 137 22.81 -10.00 -14.09
C GLY A 137 23.59 -9.40 -15.26
N GLU A 138 23.81 -8.08 -15.25
CA GLU A 138 24.63 -7.38 -16.24
C GLU A 138 26.10 -7.77 -16.13
N VAL A 139 26.67 -7.75 -14.92
CA VAL A 139 28.08 -8.08 -14.68
C VAL A 139 28.37 -9.55 -14.98
N SER A 140 27.44 -10.45 -14.66
CA SER A 140 27.62 -11.90 -14.87
C SER A 140 27.12 -12.40 -16.23
N GLY A 141 26.49 -11.56 -17.04
CA GLY A 141 25.84 -11.96 -18.30
C GLY A 141 24.61 -12.85 -18.11
N THR A 142 24.02 -12.89 -16.91
CA THR A 142 22.85 -13.73 -16.57
C THR A 142 21.55 -12.94 -16.45
N LEU A 143 21.42 -11.87 -17.23
CA LEU A 143 20.27 -10.96 -17.19
C LEU A 143 18.95 -11.68 -17.46
N GLU A 144 18.95 -12.69 -18.33
CA GLU A 144 17.80 -13.51 -18.65
C GLU A 144 17.26 -14.23 -17.40
N GLN A 145 18.12 -14.94 -16.66
CA GLN A 145 17.75 -15.70 -15.46
C GLN A 145 17.32 -14.77 -14.32
N VAL A 146 17.99 -13.62 -14.21
CA VAL A 146 17.64 -12.57 -13.23
C VAL A 146 16.22 -12.04 -13.47
N LEU A 147 15.86 -11.72 -14.71
CA LEU A 147 14.54 -11.20 -15.05
C LEU A 147 13.44 -12.25 -14.83
N GLU A 148 13.73 -13.53 -15.09
CA GLU A 148 12.82 -14.63 -14.75
C GLU A 148 12.53 -14.64 -13.25
N ARG A 149 13.58 -14.62 -12.42
CA ARG A 149 13.46 -14.64 -10.95
C ARG A 149 12.72 -13.43 -10.41
N LEU A 150 13.02 -12.23 -10.93
CA LEU A 150 12.29 -11.01 -10.59
C LEU A 150 10.81 -11.11 -10.96
N SER A 151 10.49 -11.70 -12.11
CA SER A 151 9.10 -11.88 -12.54
C SER A 151 8.32 -12.77 -11.57
N VAL A 152 8.92 -13.90 -11.16
CA VAL A 152 8.34 -14.84 -10.19
C VAL A 152 8.20 -14.19 -8.81
N GLN A 153 9.22 -13.45 -8.36
CA GLN A 153 9.18 -12.75 -7.08
C GLN A 153 8.06 -11.71 -7.02
N PHE A 154 7.95 -10.84 -8.03
CA PHE A 154 6.89 -9.83 -8.07
C PHE A 154 5.50 -10.43 -8.31
N GLU A 155 5.41 -11.60 -8.96
CA GLU A 155 4.16 -12.35 -9.08
C GLU A 155 3.70 -12.86 -7.70
N LYS A 156 4.61 -13.46 -6.91
CA LYS A 156 4.34 -13.90 -5.54
C LYS A 156 3.91 -12.72 -4.65
N ASP A 157 4.63 -11.60 -4.70
CA ASP A 157 4.27 -10.37 -3.96
C ASP A 157 2.87 -9.85 -4.33
N THR A 158 2.52 -9.91 -5.62
CA THR A 158 1.21 -9.52 -6.12
C THR A 158 0.11 -10.47 -5.62
N LYS A 159 0.37 -11.79 -5.59
CA LYS A 159 -0.57 -12.79 -5.05
C LYS A 159 -0.85 -12.56 -3.58
N VAL A 160 0.19 -12.38 -2.77
CA VAL A 160 0.05 -12.07 -1.33
C VAL A 160 -0.77 -10.79 -1.12
N LYS A 161 -0.41 -9.72 -1.84
CA LYS A 161 -1.13 -8.44 -1.73
C LYS A 161 -2.59 -8.54 -2.17
N SER A 162 -2.86 -9.26 -3.26
CA SER A 162 -4.21 -9.49 -3.76
C SER A 162 -5.02 -10.30 -2.74
N LYS A 163 -4.44 -11.35 -2.17
CA LYS A 163 -5.10 -12.19 -1.16
C LYS A 163 -5.50 -11.37 0.06
N VAL A 164 -4.58 -10.55 0.58
CA VAL A 164 -4.88 -9.62 1.68
C VAL A 164 -5.99 -8.64 1.29
N SER A 165 -5.90 -8.02 0.11
CA SER A 165 -6.91 -7.05 -0.35
C SER A 165 -8.29 -7.67 -0.53
N THR A 166 -8.38 -8.87 -1.11
CA THR A 166 -9.65 -9.57 -1.32
C THR A 166 -10.22 -10.07 0.00
N ALA A 167 -9.38 -10.58 0.90
CA ALA A 167 -9.79 -11.04 2.22
C ALA A 167 -10.36 -9.91 3.10
N MET A 168 -9.87 -8.68 2.94
CA MET A 168 -10.40 -7.49 3.62
C MET A 168 -11.72 -6.97 3.05
N MET A 169 -12.13 -7.41 1.86
CA MET A 169 -13.37 -6.95 1.22
C MET A 169 -14.60 -7.35 2.04
N TYR A 170 -14.65 -8.58 2.55
CA TYR A 170 -15.79 -9.08 3.32
C TYR A 170 -16.01 -8.30 4.63
N PRO A 171 -14.99 -8.14 5.52
CA PRO A 171 -15.09 -7.25 6.67
C PRO A 171 -15.52 -5.82 6.33
N ALA A 172 -15.03 -5.26 5.23
CA ALA A 172 -15.37 -3.90 4.82
C ALA A 172 -16.84 -3.77 4.39
N VAL A 173 -17.38 -4.75 3.65
CA VAL A 173 -18.78 -4.75 3.21
C VAL A 173 -19.72 -4.89 4.40
N ILE A 174 -19.49 -5.86 5.29
CA ILE A 174 -20.31 -6.04 6.50
C ILE A 174 -20.20 -4.82 7.42
N GLY A 175 -18.99 -4.31 7.64
CA GLY A 175 -18.77 -3.11 8.43
C GLY A 175 -19.51 -1.89 7.86
N CYS A 176 -19.55 -1.75 6.53
CA CYS A 176 -20.32 -0.69 5.86
C CYS A 176 -21.83 -0.85 6.10
N ILE A 177 -22.38 -2.05 5.89
CA ILE A 177 -23.81 -2.33 6.11
C ILE A 177 -24.18 -2.09 7.59
N ALA A 178 -23.35 -2.59 8.50
CA ALA A 178 -23.50 -2.38 9.94
C ALA A 178 -23.49 -0.88 10.30
N LEU A 179 -22.54 -0.11 9.76
CA LEU A 179 -22.44 1.33 9.99
C LEU A 179 -23.70 2.05 9.49
N VAL A 180 -24.17 1.72 8.29
CA VAL A 180 -25.40 2.29 7.71
C VAL A 180 -26.60 1.96 8.59
N MET A 181 -26.75 0.70 9.03
CA MET A 181 -27.84 0.29 9.92
C MET A 181 -27.80 1.02 11.26
N VAL A 182 -26.65 1.05 11.94
CA VAL A 182 -26.51 1.74 13.24
C VAL A 182 -26.78 3.23 13.09
N THR A 183 -26.26 3.86 12.03
CA THR A 183 -26.52 5.28 11.74
C THR A 183 -28.00 5.53 11.50
N PHE A 184 -28.66 4.68 10.72
CA PHE A 184 -30.10 4.76 10.48
C PHE A 184 -30.90 4.63 11.79
N MET A 185 -30.56 3.67 12.65
CA MET A 185 -31.21 3.52 13.96
C MET A 185 -31.05 4.78 14.81
N ILE A 186 -29.83 5.32 14.92
CA ILE A 186 -29.52 6.46 15.79
C ILE A 186 -30.12 7.77 15.26
N VAL A 187 -30.13 7.99 13.94
CA VAL A 187 -30.59 9.24 13.32
C VAL A 187 -32.11 9.26 13.12
N PHE A 188 -32.73 8.13 12.75
CA PHE A 188 -34.15 8.10 12.43
C PHE A 188 -35.02 7.47 13.53
N ILE A 189 -34.58 6.37 14.13
CA ILE A 189 -35.42 5.61 15.07
C ILE A 189 -35.36 6.22 16.47
N VAL A 190 -34.16 6.44 17.00
CA VAL A 190 -33.96 6.94 18.37
C VAL A 190 -34.68 8.28 18.63
N PRO A 191 -34.63 9.30 17.74
CA PRO A 191 -35.30 10.57 18.00
C PRO A 191 -36.83 10.45 18.04
N LYS A 192 -37.41 9.59 17.18
CA LYS A 192 -38.85 9.32 17.19
C LYS A 192 -39.29 8.72 18.53
N PHE A 193 -38.51 7.77 19.04
CA PHE A 193 -38.77 7.17 20.35
C PHE A 193 -38.65 8.19 21.49
N VAL A 194 -37.67 9.07 21.44
CA VAL A 194 -37.46 10.07 22.48
C VAL A 194 -38.57 11.11 22.49
N ASN A 195 -39.03 11.54 21.30
CA ASN A 195 -40.19 12.42 21.19
C ASN A 195 -41.45 11.77 21.79
N MET A 196 -41.66 10.47 21.56
CA MET A 196 -42.75 9.73 22.19
C MET A 196 -42.65 9.72 23.73
N VAL A 197 -41.48 9.43 24.30
CA VAL A 197 -41.28 9.41 25.77
C VAL A 197 -41.49 10.80 26.39
N ASN A 198 -40.95 11.85 25.76
CA ASN A 198 -41.12 13.22 26.24
C ASN A 198 -42.59 13.68 26.20
N SER A 199 -43.39 13.16 25.26
CA SER A 199 -44.83 13.46 25.16
C SER A 199 -45.63 12.95 26.35
N VAL A 200 -45.12 11.94 27.06
CA VAL A 200 -45.77 11.33 28.23
C VAL A 200 -45.17 11.83 29.55
N GLY A 201 -44.24 12.80 29.51
CA GLY A 201 -43.67 13.44 30.70
C GLY A 201 -42.67 12.59 31.50
N GLY A 202 -42.21 11.46 30.95
CA GLY A 202 -41.24 10.57 31.60
C GLY A 202 -39.80 11.11 31.54
N THR A 203 -38.99 10.79 32.55
CA THR A 203 -37.54 11.07 32.49
C THR A 203 -36.80 9.96 31.75
N LEU A 204 -35.87 10.33 30.88
CA LEU A 204 -35.09 9.37 30.10
C LEU A 204 -34.06 8.65 30.99
N PRO A 205 -34.00 7.30 30.99
CA PRO A 205 -32.95 6.53 31.64
C PRO A 205 -31.54 6.83 31.07
N MET A 206 -30.50 6.53 31.85
CA MET A 206 -29.10 6.83 31.50
C MET A 206 -28.64 6.21 30.17
N PRO A 207 -28.94 4.94 29.82
CA PRO A 207 -28.59 4.37 28.52
C PRO A 207 -29.21 5.15 27.34
N THR A 208 -30.47 5.57 27.46
CA THR A 208 -31.17 6.36 26.43
C THR A 208 -30.55 7.74 26.24
N ARG A 209 -30.09 8.38 27.33
CA ARG A 209 -29.37 9.67 27.26
C ARG A 209 -28.04 9.56 26.54
N ILE A 210 -27.30 8.46 26.72
CA ILE A 210 -26.04 8.20 26.00
C ILE A 210 -26.30 8.09 24.50
N VAL A 211 -27.29 7.29 24.08
CA VAL A 211 -27.62 7.12 22.66
C VAL A 211 -28.11 8.45 22.05
N LEU A 212 -28.89 9.24 22.80
CA LEU A 212 -29.30 10.58 22.38
C LEU A 212 -28.15 11.56 22.22
N PHE A 213 -27.19 11.52 23.15
CA PHE A 213 -25.98 12.33 23.05
C PHE A 213 -25.22 11.98 21.77
N ILE A 214 -25.02 10.67 21.51
CA ILE A 214 -24.41 10.18 20.27
C ILE A 214 -25.22 10.63 19.05
N SER A 215 -26.55 10.52 19.06
CA SER A 215 -27.42 10.98 17.97
C SER A 215 -27.26 12.46 17.66
N LYS A 216 -27.19 13.33 18.68
CA LYS A 216 -26.94 14.76 18.53
C LYS A 216 -25.55 15.07 17.95
N LEU A 217 -24.55 14.25 18.26
CA LEU A 217 -23.21 14.37 17.66
C LEU A 217 -23.25 14.05 16.15
N PHE A 218 -23.95 12.98 15.76
CA PHE A 218 -24.05 12.58 14.35
C PHE A 218 -24.99 13.45 13.50
N THR A 219 -25.90 14.22 14.11
CA THR A 219 -26.85 15.10 13.40
C THR A 219 -26.38 16.55 13.30
N ASN A 220 -25.36 16.96 14.08
CA ASN A 220 -24.83 18.32 14.01
C ASN A 220 -23.75 18.44 12.91
N PRO A 221 -23.98 19.21 11.82
CA PRO A 221 -23.03 19.35 10.73
C PRO A 221 -21.69 19.98 11.16
N LEU A 222 -21.69 20.86 12.17
CA LEU A 222 -20.47 21.45 12.73
C LEU A 222 -19.64 20.42 13.52
N PHE A 223 -20.31 19.50 14.22
CA PHE A 223 -19.62 18.41 14.92
C PHE A 223 -19.04 17.40 13.93
N LEU A 224 -19.78 17.05 12.87
CA LEU A 224 -19.26 16.18 11.81
C LEU A 224 -18.05 16.79 11.10
N LEU A 225 -18.08 18.10 10.81
CA LEU A 225 -16.93 18.81 10.25
C LEU A 225 -15.74 18.81 11.22
N GLY A 226 -15.97 19.07 12.51
CA GLY A 226 -14.96 19.04 13.56
C GLY A 226 -14.34 17.65 13.74
N LEU A 227 -15.16 16.60 13.75
CA LEU A 227 -14.72 15.21 13.83
C LEU A 227 -13.90 14.82 12.59
N ALA A 228 -14.35 15.20 11.39
CA ALA A 228 -13.61 14.99 10.15
C ALA A 228 -12.23 15.68 10.18
N LEU A 229 -12.16 16.92 10.70
CA LEU A 229 -10.91 17.66 10.88
C LEU A 229 -9.97 17.00 11.90
N VAL A 230 -10.50 16.52 13.03
CA VAL A 230 -9.72 15.80 14.05
C VAL A 230 -9.20 14.47 13.50
N ILE A 231 -10.02 13.72 12.77
CA ILE A 231 -9.60 12.48 12.11
C ILE A 231 -8.55 12.79 11.05
N ALA A 232 -8.74 13.81 10.21
CA ALA A 232 -7.78 14.21 9.20
C ALA A 232 -6.44 14.65 9.82
N ALA A 233 -6.48 15.46 10.88
CA ALA A 233 -5.30 15.90 11.62
C ALA A 233 -4.61 14.72 12.34
N GLY A 234 -5.37 13.79 12.93
CA GLY A 234 -4.85 12.58 13.54
C GLY A 234 -4.21 11.63 12.52
N VAL A 235 -4.85 11.42 11.37
CA VAL A 235 -4.29 10.64 10.25
C VAL A 235 -3.03 11.29 9.69
N TRP A 236 -3.03 12.62 9.52
CA TRP A 236 -1.87 13.37 9.05
C TRP A 236 -0.72 13.31 10.07
N GLY A 237 -0.99 13.55 11.34
CA GLY A 237 -0.03 13.47 12.43
C GLY A 237 0.54 12.06 12.60
N PHE A 238 -0.29 11.03 12.54
CA PHE A 238 0.14 9.63 12.57
C PHE A 238 0.98 9.25 11.36
N ARG A 239 0.61 9.68 10.15
CA ARG A 239 1.41 9.47 8.93
C ARG A 239 2.78 10.16 9.04
N ARG A 240 2.81 11.37 9.58
CA ARG A 240 4.05 12.12 9.79
C ARG A 240 4.92 11.46 10.86
N PHE A 241 4.33 11.02 11.96
CA PHE A 241 5.03 10.28 13.02
C PHE A 241 5.60 8.95 12.49
N LYS A 242 4.80 8.16 11.76
CA LYS A 242 5.26 6.92 11.11
C LYS A 242 6.34 7.15 10.03
N SER A 243 6.48 8.37 9.51
CA SER A 243 7.54 8.71 8.56
C SER A 243 8.89 8.96 9.23
N THR A 244 8.93 9.26 10.53
CA THR A 244 10.19 9.48 11.25
C THR A 244 10.81 8.16 11.70
N GLU A 245 12.14 8.12 11.79
CA GLU A 245 12.86 6.91 12.23
C GLU A 245 12.45 6.47 13.64
N HIS A 246 12.31 7.44 14.55
CA HIS A 246 11.90 7.18 15.92
C HIS A 246 10.46 6.68 16.03
N GLY A 247 9.55 7.25 15.23
CA GLY A 247 8.15 6.81 15.20
C GLY A 247 7.99 5.41 14.61
N LYS A 248 8.73 5.08 13.53
CA LYS A 248 8.76 3.69 13.01
C LYS A 248 9.22 2.70 14.07
N PHE A 249 10.33 3.00 14.76
CA PHE A 249 10.87 2.12 15.79
C PHE A 249 9.88 1.87 16.94
N LEU A 250 9.23 2.91 17.46
CA LEU A 250 8.25 2.79 18.54
C LEU A 250 7.02 1.98 18.11
N ILE A 251 6.50 2.23 16.90
CA ILE A 251 5.38 1.49 16.33
C ILE A 251 5.76 0.02 16.15
N ASP A 252 6.90 -0.25 15.51
CA ASP A 252 7.38 -1.61 15.29
C ASP A 252 7.55 -2.33 16.64
N SER A 253 8.13 -1.68 17.65
CA SER A 253 8.35 -2.26 18.97
C SER A 253 7.03 -2.58 19.69
N PHE A 254 6.05 -1.68 19.59
CA PHE A 254 4.71 -1.92 20.13
C PHE A 254 4.02 -3.11 19.44
N ILE A 255 4.10 -3.19 18.11
CA ILE A 255 3.52 -4.28 17.32
C ILE A 255 4.12 -5.63 17.71
N PHE A 256 5.44 -5.70 17.90
CA PHE A 256 6.13 -6.91 18.33
C PHE A 256 5.71 -7.39 19.72
N LYS A 257 5.32 -6.49 20.62
CA LYS A 257 4.85 -6.82 21.98
C LYS A 257 3.39 -7.26 22.04
N MET A 258 2.60 -7.01 21.00
CA MET A 258 1.20 -7.42 20.99
C MET A 258 1.08 -8.95 20.84
N PRO A 259 0.35 -9.64 21.75
CA PRO A 259 0.10 -11.07 21.61
C PRO A 259 -0.64 -11.35 20.30
N MET A 260 -0.34 -12.48 19.66
CA MET A 260 -0.87 -12.91 18.35
C MET A 260 -0.41 -12.07 17.14
N VAL A 261 -0.31 -10.74 17.27
CA VAL A 261 0.14 -9.87 16.17
C VAL A 261 1.65 -9.93 16.01
N GLY A 262 2.42 -9.86 17.10
CA GLY A 262 3.88 -9.88 17.07
C GLY A 262 4.45 -11.14 16.43
N THR A 263 3.90 -12.31 16.76
CA THR A 263 4.31 -13.60 16.16
C THR A 263 4.00 -13.67 14.66
N ASN A 264 2.87 -13.09 14.22
CA ASN A 264 2.55 -13.02 12.80
C ASN A 264 3.47 -12.04 12.07
N VAL A 265 3.83 -10.91 12.69
CA VAL A 265 4.82 -9.98 12.13
C VAL A 265 6.19 -10.65 12.01
N GLN A 266 6.63 -11.42 13.00
CA GLN A 266 7.85 -12.22 12.92
C GLN A 266 7.85 -13.17 11.72
N LYS A 267 6.75 -13.90 11.49
CA LYS A 267 6.60 -14.79 10.32
C LYS A 267 6.67 -14.03 8.99
N ILE A 268 6.03 -12.86 8.91
CA ILE A 268 6.07 -12.00 7.72
C ILE A 268 7.49 -11.50 7.45
N LEU A 269 8.20 -11.08 8.49
CA LEU A 269 9.58 -10.62 8.37
C LEU A 269 10.52 -11.78 8.00
N ALA A 270 10.31 -12.97 8.59
CA ALA A 270 11.04 -14.18 8.24
C ALA A 270 10.84 -14.56 6.77
N SER A 271 9.60 -14.66 6.29
CA SER A 271 9.25 -14.91 4.88
C SER A 271 9.96 -13.93 3.94
N ARG A 272 9.86 -12.62 4.20
CA ARG A 272 10.52 -11.60 3.37
C ARG A 272 12.03 -11.72 3.39
N PHE A 273 12.61 -11.91 4.57
CA PHE A 273 14.05 -12.06 4.76
C PHE A 273 14.57 -13.28 3.98
N THR A 274 14.01 -14.47 4.22
CA THR A 274 14.50 -15.72 3.65
C THR A 274 14.23 -15.80 2.15
N ARG A 275 13.05 -15.33 1.67
CA ARG A 275 12.73 -15.27 0.24
C ARG A 275 13.67 -14.34 -0.51
N THR A 276 13.90 -13.13 0.01
CA THR A 276 14.78 -12.15 -0.63
C THR A 276 16.22 -12.65 -0.62
N LEU A 277 16.69 -13.16 0.52
CA LEU A 277 18.03 -13.71 0.65
C LEU A 277 18.26 -14.89 -0.30
N SER A 278 17.34 -15.87 -0.34
CA SER A 278 17.40 -17.01 -1.27
C SER A 278 17.48 -16.56 -2.73
N THR A 279 16.63 -15.61 -3.13
CA THR A 279 16.59 -15.09 -4.51
C THR A 279 17.91 -14.44 -4.90
N LEU A 280 18.51 -13.67 -4.00
CA LEU A 280 19.79 -12.99 -4.23
C LEU A 280 20.96 -13.98 -4.27
N LEU A 281 21.04 -14.89 -3.29
CA LEU A 281 22.11 -15.90 -3.23
C LEU A 281 22.09 -16.81 -4.47
N LYS A 282 20.91 -17.28 -4.89
CA LYS A 282 20.76 -18.05 -6.13
C LYS A 282 21.21 -17.29 -7.36
N SER A 283 21.13 -15.96 -7.33
CA SER A 283 21.55 -15.05 -8.41
C SER A 283 23.02 -14.68 -8.34
N GLY A 284 23.80 -15.38 -7.50
CA GLY A 284 25.24 -15.16 -7.39
C GLY A 284 25.60 -13.90 -6.62
N VAL A 285 24.63 -13.24 -5.98
CA VAL A 285 24.90 -12.07 -5.14
C VAL A 285 25.64 -12.52 -3.89
N SER A 286 26.77 -11.88 -3.57
CA SER A 286 27.53 -12.19 -2.36
C SER A 286 26.67 -11.96 -1.10
N LEU A 287 26.88 -12.77 -0.06
CA LEU A 287 26.07 -12.71 1.16
C LEU A 287 26.01 -11.31 1.78
N ILE A 288 27.14 -10.60 1.83
CA ILE A 288 27.23 -9.25 2.41
C ILE A 288 26.38 -8.26 1.61
N HIS A 289 26.45 -8.31 0.27
CA HIS A 289 25.62 -7.44 -0.57
C HIS A 289 24.15 -7.86 -0.53
N ALA A 290 23.86 -9.15 -0.46
CA ALA A 290 22.51 -9.65 -0.32
C ALA A 290 21.84 -9.11 0.96
N LEU A 291 22.56 -9.07 2.09
CA LEU A 291 22.05 -8.49 3.35
C LEU A 291 21.76 -6.98 3.25
N GLU A 292 22.50 -6.23 2.43
CA GLU A 292 22.21 -4.81 2.15
C GLU A 292 20.90 -4.62 1.39
N VAL A 293 20.65 -5.47 0.40
CA VAL A 293 19.41 -5.43 -0.38
C VAL A 293 18.23 -5.89 0.48
N VAL A 294 18.40 -6.95 1.27
CA VAL A 294 17.37 -7.48 2.17
C VAL A 294 16.89 -6.43 3.16
N ASP A 295 17.81 -5.62 3.72
CA ASP A 295 17.46 -4.50 4.62
C ASP A 295 16.46 -3.53 3.97
N GLY A 296 16.72 -3.13 2.72
CA GLY A 296 15.84 -2.26 1.95
C GLY A 296 14.47 -2.87 1.62
N VAL A 297 14.39 -4.20 1.47
CA VAL A 297 13.14 -4.92 1.13
C VAL A 297 12.27 -5.19 2.36
N VAL A 298 12.88 -5.59 3.48
CA VAL A 298 12.14 -5.90 4.71
C VAL A 298 11.52 -4.62 5.30
N ASN A 299 12.21 -3.47 5.20
CA ASN A 299 11.71 -2.14 5.57
C ASN A 299 11.08 -2.10 6.97
N ASN A 300 11.78 -2.66 7.96
CA ASN A 300 11.43 -2.66 9.38
C ASN A 300 12.63 -2.16 10.19
N GLN A 301 12.42 -1.17 11.09
CA GLN A 301 13.54 -0.49 11.73
C GLN A 301 14.27 -1.38 12.75
N ILE A 302 13.55 -2.31 13.38
CA ILE A 302 14.13 -3.26 14.36
C ILE A 302 15.03 -4.26 13.62
N VAL A 303 14.54 -4.82 12.50
CA VAL A 303 15.34 -5.71 11.66
C VAL A 303 16.55 -4.99 11.09
N SER A 304 16.38 -3.77 10.57
CA SER A 304 17.47 -2.98 9.97
C SER A 304 18.64 -2.75 10.91
N ARG A 305 18.35 -2.30 12.14
CA ARG A 305 19.38 -2.12 13.18
C ARG A 305 20.09 -3.42 13.54
N GLY A 306 19.37 -4.53 13.55
CA GLY A 306 19.97 -5.84 13.76
C GLY A 306 20.86 -6.27 12.59
N LEU A 307 20.41 -6.06 11.35
CA LEU A 307 21.12 -6.51 10.14
C LEU A 307 22.45 -5.76 9.95
N ILE A 308 22.52 -4.51 10.38
CA ILE A 308 23.78 -3.74 10.42
C ILE A 308 24.82 -4.48 11.28
N LYS A 309 24.45 -4.89 12.50
CA LYS A 309 25.35 -5.62 13.42
C LYS A 309 25.71 -7.01 12.91
N VAL A 310 24.75 -7.70 12.28
CA VAL A 310 24.98 -9.01 11.64
C VAL A 310 26.02 -8.87 10.53
N LYS A 311 25.88 -7.86 9.67
CA LYS A 311 26.80 -7.60 8.56
C LYS A 311 28.22 -7.29 9.06
N GLU A 312 28.35 -6.46 10.10
CA GLU A 312 29.64 -6.19 10.74
C GLU A 312 30.27 -7.46 11.29
N SER A 313 29.48 -8.34 11.92
CA SER A 313 29.98 -9.61 12.45
C SER A 313 30.48 -10.55 11.34
N ILE A 314 29.77 -10.63 10.22
CA ILE A 314 30.16 -11.44 9.06
C ILE A 314 31.43 -10.88 8.40
N LYS A 315 31.55 -9.56 8.30
CA LYS A 315 32.78 -8.90 7.82
C LYS A 315 34.00 -9.22 8.69
N MET A 316 33.79 -9.51 9.98
CA MET A 316 34.82 -9.97 10.91
C MET A 316 35.05 -11.50 10.89
N GLY A 317 34.41 -12.24 9.96
CA GLY A 317 34.60 -13.67 9.78
C GLY A 317 33.66 -14.57 10.60
N SER A 318 32.61 -14.02 11.22
CA SER A 318 31.57 -14.84 11.85
C SER A 318 30.62 -15.45 10.82
N ASN A 319 30.11 -16.65 11.07
CA ASN A 319 28.99 -17.25 10.33
C ASN A 319 27.70 -16.41 10.52
N LEU A 320 26.74 -16.49 9.60
CA LEU A 320 25.47 -15.75 9.61
C LEU A 320 24.54 -16.21 10.74
N ALA A 321 24.50 -17.50 11.06
CA ALA A 321 23.53 -18.07 12.00
C ALA A 321 23.60 -17.41 13.40
N ALA A 322 24.79 -17.40 14.01
CA ALA A 322 25.00 -16.92 15.38
C ALA A 322 24.63 -15.43 15.61
N PRO A 323 25.06 -14.45 14.79
CA PRO A 323 24.67 -13.07 14.97
C PRO A 323 23.17 -12.85 14.67
N LEU A 324 22.57 -13.65 13.79
CA LEU A 324 21.14 -13.59 13.51
C LEU A 324 20.29 -14.15 14.67
N GLU A 325 20.77 -15.20 15.34
CA GLU A 325 20.15 -15.73 16.56
C GLU A 325 20.22 -14.73 17.71
N LYS A 326 21.38 -14.09 17.92
CA LYS A 326 21.56 -13.01 18.92
C LYS A 326 20.62 -11.82 18.70
N MET A 327 20.17 -11.59 17.48
CA MET A 327 19.19 -10.55 17.17
C MET A 327 17.82 -10.84 17.79
N GLY A 328 17.45 -12.12 17.95
CA GLY A 328 16.21 -12.55 18.62
C GLY A 328 14.91 -12.15 17.92
N ILE A 329 14.96 -11.74 16.65
CA ILE A 329 13.77 -11.30 15.88
C ILE A 329 13.15 -12.46 15.11
N PHE A 330 13.98 -13.29 14.48
CA PHE A 330 13.52 -14.38 13.64
C PHE A 330 13.22 -15.62 14.49
N PRO A 331 12.28 -16.48 14.06
CA PRO A 331 12.03 -17.74 14.74
C PRO A 331 13.27 -18.66 14.64
N LEU A 332 13.47 -19.50 15.66
CA LEU A 332 14.64 -20.39 15.78
C LEU A 332 14.85 -21.31 14.57
N MET A 333 13.78 -21.70 13.89
CA MET A 333 13.90 -22.53 12.69
C MET A 333 14.71 -21.82 11.59
N VAL A 334 14.55 -20.51 11.41
CA VAL A 334 15.32 -19.74 10.42
C VAL A 334 16.82 -19.83 10.72
N THR A 335 17.22 -19.56 11.96
CA THR A 335 18.63 -19.52 12.36
C THR A 335 19.26 -20.92 12.33
N HIS A 336 18.53 -21.96 12.74
CA HIS A 336 18.99 -23.34 12.64
C HIS A 336 19.20 -23.78 11.19
N MET A 337 18.26 -23.48 10.30
CA MET A 337 18.39 -23.84 8.89
C MET A 337 19.51 -23.05 8.20
N ILE A 338 19.77 -21.81 8.61
CA ILE A 338 20.96 -21.08 8.16
C ILE A 338 22.22 -21.80 8.61
N SER A 339 22.33 -22.22 9.88
CA SER A 339 23.50 -22.96 10.37
C SER A 339 23.75 -24.23 9.54
N VAL A 340 22.69 -25.01 9.30
CA VAL A 340 22.76 -26.23 8.47
C VAL A 340 23.20 -25.90 7.04
N GLY A 341 22.64 -24.84 6.43
CA GLY A 341 22.98 -24.41 5.08
C GLY A 341 24.41 -23.87 4.96
N GLU A 342 24.92 -23.19 5.98
CA GLU A 342 26.31 -22.71 6.04
C GLU A 342 27.30 -23.86 6.19
N GLU A 343 27.04 -24.80 7.11
CA GLU A 343 27.88 -25.99 7.32
C GLU A 343 27.92 -26.89 6.08
N ALA A 344 26.77 -27.04 5.40
CA ALA A 344 26.66 -27.83 4.18
C ALA A 344 27.07 -27.06 2.90
N GLY A 345 27.45 -25.78 3.01
CA GLY A 345 27.79 -24.94 1.86
C GLY A 345 26.66 -24.76 0.83
N SER A 346 25.40 -24.93 1.25
CA SER A 346 24.20 -24.98 0.38
C SER A 346 23.11 -23.99 0.84
N LEU A 347 23.54 -22.85 1.37
CA LEU A 347 22.67 -21.81 1.94
C LEU A 347 21.59 -21.32 0.96
N ASP A 348 21.90 -21.24 -0.33
CA ASP A 348 20.97 -20.84 -1.39
C ASP A 348 19.75 -21.78 -1.51
N SER A 349 20.00 -23.10 -1.47
CA SER A 349 18.98 -24.14 -1.57
C SER A 349 18.18 -24.29 -0.27
N ILE A 350 18.84 -24.23 0.89
CA ILE A 350 18.18 -24.31 2.19
C ILE A 350 17.31 -23.08 2.42
N MET A 351 17.78 -21.88 2.08
CA MET A 351 16.99 -20.65 2.20
C MET A 351 15.75 -20.65 1.31
N GLU A 352 15.77 -21.33 0.16
CA GLU A 352 14.55 -21.51 -0.64
C GLU A 352 13.49 -22.31 0.11
N LYS A 353 13.88 -23.43 0.72
CA LYS A 353 12.94 -24.27 1.49
C LYS A 353 12.39 -23.55 2.71
N VAL A 354 13.22 -22.79 3.41
CA VAL A 354 12.78 -21.95 4.52
C VAL A 354 11.84 -20.85 4.03
N ALA A 355 12.11 -20.24 2.88
CA ALA A 355 11.24 -19.24 2.28
C ALA A 355 9.87 -19.82 1.89
N ASP A 356 9.84 -20.99 1.25
CA ASP A 356 8.59 -21.67 0.89
C ASP A 356 7.75 -21.98 2.15
N PHE A 357 8.38 -22.52 3.20
CA PHE A 357 7.70 -22.79 4.47
C PHE A 357 7.11 -21.53 5.11
N TYR A 358 7.88 -20.44 5.20
CA TYR A 358 7.37 -19.21 5.83
C TYR A 358 6.34 -18.48 4.96
N ASP A 359 6.40 -18.60 3.63
CA ASP A 359 5.35 -18.07 2.76
C ASP A 359 4.01 -18.76 3.04
N GLU A 360 4.01 -20.10 3.20
CA GLU A 360 2.82 -20.87 3.59
C GLU A 360 2.32 -20.53 5.00
N GLU A 361 3.23 -20.37 5.97
CA GLU A 361 2.89 -19.97 7.33
C GLU A 361 2.28 -18.55 7.38
N VAL A 362 2.79 -17.62 6.57
CA VAL A 362 2.23 -16.27 6.42
C VAL A 362 0.84 -16.35 5.79
N GLU A 363 0.67 -17.13 4.73
CA GLU A 363 -0.62 -17.33 4.06
C GLU A 363 -1.69 -17.90 5.01
N THR A 364 -1.30 -18.89 5.81
CA THR A 364 -2.14 -19.51 6.83
C THR A 364 -2.49 -18.51 7.93
N SER A 365 -1.50 -17.75 8.40
CA SER A 365 -1.70 -16.76 9.48
C SER A 365 -2.61 -15.62 9.03
N VAL A 366 -2.45 -15.11 7.80
CA VAL A 366 -3.33 -14.09 7.21
C VAL A 366 -4.77 -14.62 7.11
N SER A 367 -4.94 -15.86 6.67
CA SER A 367 -6.27 -16.47 6.53
C SER A 367 -6.97 -16.64 7.89
N LYS A 368 -6.23 -17.05 8.93
CA LYS A 368 -6.73 -17.14 10.31
C LYS A 368 -7.14 -15.78 10.87
N LEU A 369 -6.32 -14.75 10.66
CA LEU A 369 -6.65 -13.38 11.11
C LEU A 369 -7.95 -12.89 10.47
N VAL A 370 -8.13 -13.13 9.17
CA VAL A 370 -9.34 -12.74 8.43
C VAL A 370 -10.56 -13.50 8.97
N ALA A 371 -10.45 -14.81 9.16
CA ALA A 371 -11.55 -15.63 9.69
C ALA A 371 -11.98 -15.20 11.10
N MET A 372 -11.05 -14.73 11.94
CA MET A 372 -11.36 -14.23 13.28
C MET A 372 -12.02 -12.84 13.28
N MET A 373 -11.88 -12.06 12.20
CA MET A 373 -12.56 -10.76 12.11
C MET A 373 -14.08 -10.92 12.09
N GLU A 374 -14.61 -11.98 11.50
CA GLU A 374 -16.06 -12.18 11.37
C GLU A 374 -16.77 -12.35 12.73
N PRO A 375 -16.37 -13.30 13.60
CA PRO A 375 -16.96 -13.41 14.94
C PRO A 375 -16.83 -12.12 15.76
N LEU A 376 -15.69 -11.43 15.64
CA LEU A 376 -15.46 -10.18 16.35
C LEU A 376 -16.40 -9.07 15.86
N LEU A 377 -16.58 -8.93 14.54
CA LEU A 377 -17.54 -7.98 13.96
C LEU A 377 -18.98 -8.29 14.39
N MET A 378 -19.37 -9.57 14.38
CA MET A 378 -20.71 -9.99 14.82
C MET A 378 -20.93 -9.73 16.30
N MET A 379 -19.94 -9.99 17.16
CA MET A 379 -20.01 -9.68 18.58
C MET A 379 -20.15 -8.19 18.84
N VAL A 380 -19.35 -7.36 18.17
CA VAL A 380 -19.43 -5.89 18.28
C VAL A 380 -20.79 -5.40 17.81
N LEU A 381 -21.29 -5.91 16.68
CA LEU A 381 -22.61 -5.53 16.16
C LEU A 381 -23.73 -5.92 17.13
N ALA A 382 -23.68 -7.14 17.68
CA ALA A 382 -24.66 -7.63 18.64
C ALA A 382 -24.68 -6.76 19.91
N ILE A 383 -23.51 -6.36 20.41
CA ILE A 383 -23.40 -5.45 21.57
C ILE A 383 -23.99 -4.08 21.24
N ILE A 384 -23.65 -3.49 20.09
CA ILE A 384 -24.15 -2.16 19.68
C ILE A 384 -25.66 -2.19 19.50
N VAL A 385 -26.19 -3.14 18.72
CA VAL A 385 -27.63 -3.25 18.45
C VAL A 385 -28.38 -3.59 19.72
N GLY A 386 -27.88 -4.54 20.52
CA GLY A 386 -28.47 -4.90 21.80
C GLY A 386 -28.53 -3.73 22.77
N PHE A 387 -27.45 -2.93 22.86
CA PHE A 387 -27.42 -1.72 23.67
C PHE A 387 -28.46 -0.70 23.21
N ILE A 388 -28.62 -0.47 21.91
CA ILE A 388 -29.64 0.44 21.36
C ILE A 388 -31.05 -0.06 21.70
N VAL A 389 -31.32 -1.36 21.51
CA VAL A 389 -32.64 -1.94 21.82
C VAL A 389 -32.97 -1.80 23.30
N VAL A 390 -32.04 -2.13 24.20
CA VAL A 390 -32.23 -1.96 25.65
C VAL A 390 -32.47 -0.48 26.00
N ALA A 391 -31.69 0.43 25.42
CA ALA A 391 -31.85 1.87 25.62
C ALA A 391 -33.23 2.38 25.13
N MET A 392 -33.85 1.70 24.18
CA MET A 392 -35.19 2.04 23.67
C MET A 392 -36.33 1.42 24.50
N ILE A 393 -36.14 0.22 25.04
CA ILE A 393 -37.17 -0.49 25.81
C ILE A 393 -37.27 0.02 27.25
N LEU A 394 -36.14 0.37 27.89
CA LEU A 394 -36.14 0.83 29.29
C LEU A 394 -37.12 2.00 29.60
N PRO A 395 -37.20 3.06 28.76
CA PRO A 395 -38.20 4.11 28.95
C PRO A 395 -39.64 3.60 29.00
N ILE A 396 -39.99 2.58 28.20
CA ILE A 396 -41.33 2.00 28.15
C ILE A 396 -41.69 1.39 29.50
N PHE A 397 -40.77 0.64 30.12
CA PHE A 397 -41.00 0.08 31.45
C PHE A 397 -41.15 1.15 32.52
N SER A 398 -40.35 2.23 32.47
CA SER A 398 -40.51 3.34 33.41
C SER A 398 -41.86 4.07 33.25
N MET A 399 -42.40 4.12 32.04
CA MET A 399 -43.74 4.67 31.79
C MET A 399 -44.83 3.77 32.40
N TYR A 400 -44.75 2.45 32.22
CA TYR A 400 -45.73 1.52 32.81
C TYR A 400 -45.73 1.55 34.35
N GLN A 401 -44.56 1.68 34.98
CA GLN A 401 -44.47 1.79 36.43
C GLN A 401 -45.01 3.14 36.96
N GLY A 402 -44.88 4.22 36.18
CA GLY A 402 -45.41 5.54 36.53
C GLY A 402 -46.93 5.70 36.33
N VAL A 403 -47.56 4.87 35.48
CA VAL A 403 -49.02 4.87 35.26
C VAL A 403 -49.78 4.03 36.31
N GLY A 404 -49.06 3.27 37.15
CA GLY A 404 -49.62 2.45 38.23
C GLY A 404 -49.69 3.14 39.61
N GLN A 405 -49.46 4.45 39.70
CA GLN A 405 -49.63 5.26 40.91
C GLN A 405 -50.70 6.33 40.74
#